data_AF-A0A6L6Q154-F1
#
_entry.id   AF-A0A6L6Q154-F1
#
_cell.length_a   1.000
_cell.length_b   1.000
_cell.length_c   1.000
_cell.angle_alpha   90.00
_cell.angle_beta   90.00
_cell.angle_gamma   90.00
#
_symmetry.space_group_name_H-M   'P 1'
#
loop_
_entity.id
_entity.type
_entity.pdbx_description
1 polymer ?
#
loop_
_entity_poly.entity_id
_entity_poly.type
_entity_poly.pdbx_seq_one_letter_code
_entity_poly.pdbx_strand_id
1 'polypeptide(L)'
;MEEFFLIDISDSTVQSAESDDWSDDEPIEEFTEEEVVRLHWWLLQKVRLLSIASTPLAEKFEIVRWVFTDRQRDLQPFSFVSCMRVVACSPLSGLPFIGRCDAEEVRDWIGTHLRRWFEASLAAYPEWVRRTVFANPGWVADRLAANPQWINEQMRRVEERGDLFSQA
;
A
#
# COMPACT_ATOMS: atom_id res chain seq x y z
N MET A 1 -33.71 38.73 41.35
CA MET A 1 -33.72 37.30 41.74
C MET A 1 -33.09 36.54 40.58
N GLU A 2 -31.80 36.70 40.27
CA GLU A 2 -30.61 36.63 41.15
C GLU A 2 -30.65 35.38 42.04
N GLU A 3 -29.94 34.34 41.60
CA GLU A 3 -29.30 33.35 42.45
C GLU A 3 -27.92 33.09 41.82
N PHE A 4 -26.91 33.63 42.52
CA PHE A 4 -25.49 33.45 42.32
C PHE A 4 -25.10 32.02 42.72
N PHE A 5 -24.25 31.34 41.94
CA PHE A 5 -23.35 30.33 42.50
C PHE A 5 -21.92 30.62 42.03
N LEU A 6 -21.18 31.27 42.94
CA LEU A 6 -19.72 31.29 42.98
C LEU A 6 -19.22 29.87 43.25
N ILE A 7 -18.34 29.36 42.39
CA ILE A 7 -17.44 28.27 42.76
C ILE A 7 -16.00 28.74 42.54
N ASP A 8 -15.23 28.41 43.56
CA ASP A 8 -13.95 28.91 44.00
C ASP A 8 -12.80 28.82 42.98
N ILE A 9 -11.93 29.84 43.04
CA ILE A 9 -10.66 29.92 42.32
C ILE A 9 -9.60 29.36 43.28
N SER A 10 -9.06 28.18 43.01
CA SER A 10 -7.73 27.84 43.51
C SER A 10 -6.98 26.88 42.58
N ASP A 11 -5.91 27.45 42.03
CA ASP A 11 -4.59 26.85 41.83
C ASP A 11 -4.50 25.49 41.12
N SER A 12 -4.21 25.54 39.83
CA SER A 12 -3.36 24.55 39.19
C SER A 12 -2.61 25.23 38.07
N THR A 13 -1.38 25.61 38.40
CA THR A 13 -0.20 25.73 37.53
C THR A 13 -0.51 25.49 36.05
N VAL A 14 -0.72 26.58 35.30
CA VAL A 14 -0.60 26.55 33.85
C VAL A 14 0.88 26.36 33.56
N GLN A 15 1.30 25.11 33.52
CA GLN A 15 2.56 24.73 32.91
C GLN A 15 2.38 25.02 31.43
N SER A 16 2.90 26.18 31.01
CA SER A 16 3.01 26.56 29.61
C SER A 16 3.64 25.40 28.87
N ALA A 17 2.81 24.64 28.16
CA ALA A 17 3.26 23.67 27.19
C ALA A 17 4.16 24.46 26.23
N GLU A 18 5.42 24.08 26.21
CA GLU A 18 6.39 24.51 25.22
C GLU A 18 5.70 24.36 23.87
N SER A 19 5.35 25.49 23.27
CA SER A 19 4.93 25.53 21.88
C SER A 19 6.14 25.03 21.12
N ASP A 20 6.13 23.77 20.71
CA ASP A 20 6.95 23.27 19.61
C ASP A 20 6.60 24.17 18.42
N ASP A 21 7.38 25.22 18.30
CA ASP A 21 7.44 26.14 17.18
C ASP A 21 8.03 25.33 16.02
N TRP A 22 7.17 24.55 15.36
CA TRP A 22 7.41 24.09 14.00
C TRP A 22 7.39 25.33 13.11
N SER A 23 8.45 26.14 13.22
CA SER A 23 8.68 27.25 12.31
C SER A 23 8.71 26.67 10.90
N ASP A 24 7.66 26.95 10.14
CA ASP A 24 7.47 26.58 8.73
C ASP A 24 8.47 27.31 7.79
N ASP A 25 9.53 27.89 8.36
CA ASP A 25 10.55 28.73 7.69
C ASP A 25 11.81 27.93 7.30
N GLU A 26 11.89 26.62 7.58
CA GLU A 26 12.90 25.77 6.96
C GLU A 26 12.56 25.57 5.47
N PRO A 27 13.47 25.91 4.54
CA PRO A 27 13.20 25.73 3.12
C PRO A 27 12.99 24.25 2.82
N ILE A 28 11.82 23.91 2.27
CA ILE A 28 11.51 22.55 1.81
C ILE A 28 12.56 22.16 0.77
N GLU A 29 13.37 21.14 1.06
CA GLU A 29 14.34 20.61 0.11
C GLU A 29 13.59 20.05 -1.11
N GLU A 30 13.69 20.74 -2.25
CA GLU A 30 13.06 20.31 -3.49
C GLU A 30 13.79 19.09 -4.05
N PHE A 31 13.04 18.04 -4.41
CA PHE A 31 13.61 16.87 -5.08
C PHE A 31 14.25 17.26 -6.41
N THR A 32 15.47 16.78 -6.62
CA THR A 32 16.13 16.88 -7.92
C THR A 32 15.41 16.03 -8.97
N GLU A 33 15.56 16.40 -10.25
CA GLU A 33 14.97 15.61 -11.36
C GLU A 33 15.45 14.14 -11.32
N GLU A 34 16.73 13.94 -11.00
CA GLU A 34 17.31 12.60 -10.92
C GLU A 34 16.66 11.77 -9.80
N GLU A 35 16.38 12.37 -8.64
CA GLU A 35 15.66 11.69 -7.55
C GLU A 35 14.25 11.31 -7.94
N VAL A 36 13.54 12.21 -8.62
CA VAL A 36 12.19 11.94 -9.12
C VAL A 36 12.21 10.79 -10.13
N VAL A 37 13.16 10.77 -11.07
CA VAL A 37 13.29 9.67 -12.05
C VAL A 37 13.64 8.35 -11.35
N ARG A 38 14.56 8.37 -10.38
CA ARG A 38 14.91 7.19 -9.57
C ARG A 38 13.69 6.66 -8.79
N LEU A 39 12.84 7.55 -8.28
CA LEU A 39 11.62 7.15 -7.58
C LEU A 39 10.62 6.47 -8.53
N HIS A 40 10.41 6.99 -9.74
CA HIS A 40 9.56 6.33 -10.75
C HIS A 40 10.10 4.93 -11.10
N TRP A 41 11.42 4.78 -11.22
CA TRP A 41 12.05 3.49 -11.46
C TRP A 41 11.86 2.52 -10.28
N TRP A 42 12.11 2.99 -9.07
CA TRP A 42 11.94 2.19 -7.86
C TRP A 42 10.50 1.68 -7.70
N LEU A 43 9.49 2.49 -8.04
CA LEU A 43 8.09 2.07 -8.04
C LEU A 43 7.83 0.96 -9.07
N LEU A 44 8.33 1.08 -10.30
CA LEU A 44 8.19 0.00 -11.29
C LEU A 44 8.87 -1.29 -10.86
N GLN A 45 9.99 -1.20 -10.15
CA GLN A 45 10.67 -2.37 -9.60
C GLN A 45 9.79 -3.16 -8.62
N LYS A 46 8.77 -2.55 -7.99
CA LYS A 46 7.84 -3.29 -7.13
C LYS A 46 7.01 -4.32 -7.90
N VAL A 47 6.78 -4.14 -9.20
CA VAL A 47 6.02 -5.12 -10.01
C VAL A 47 6.65 -6.51 -9.96
N ARG A 48 7.98 -6.62 -9.80
CA ARG A 48 8.67 -7.91 -9.67
C ARG A 48 8.21 -8.71 -8.44
N LEU A 49 7.76 -8.02 -7.39
CA LEU A 49 7.30 -8.65 -6.14
C LEU A 49 6.02 -9.46 -6.36
N LEU A 50 5.23 -9.15 -7.40
CA LEU A 50 4.10 -10.00 -7.79
C LEU A 50 4.56 -11.43 -8.07
N SER A 51 5.73 -11.63 -8.68
CA SER A 51 6.25 -12.96 -9.01
C SER A 51 6.84 -13.74 -7.83
N ILE A 52 7.17 -13.07 -6.74
CA ILE A 52 7.84 -13.68 -5.59
C ILE A 52 6.78 -14.32 -4.68
N ALA A 53 6.89 -15.63 -4.45
CA ALA A 53 5.88 -16.38 -3.67
C ALA A 53 5.78 -15.91 -2.21
N SER A 54 6.91 -15.53 -1.60
CA SER A 54 6.99 -15.07 -0.20
C SER A 54 6.54 -13.62 0.03
N THR A 55 6.25 -12.86 -1.03
CA THR A 55 5.75 -11.49 -0.89
C THR A 55 4.35 -11.52 -0.23
N PRO A 56 4.12 -10.71 0.83
CA PRO A 56 2.83 -10.64 1.51
C PRO A 56 1.67 -10.34 0.57
N LEU A 57 0.51 -10.98 0.80
CA LEU A 57 -0.67 -10.78 -0.04
C LEU A 57 -1.12 -9.32 -0.07
N ALA A 58 -1.04 -8.60 1.06
CA ALA A 58 -1.39 -7.18 1.12
C ALA A 58 -0.59 -6.36 0.10
N GLU A 59 0.73 -6.53 0.10
CA GLU A 59 1.63 -5.85 -0.84
C GLU A 59 1.32 -6.22 -2.30
N LYS A 60 1.01 -7.50 -2.58
CA LYS A 60 0.59 -7.91 -3.93
C LYS A 60 -0.69 -7.21 -4.37
N PHE A 61 -1.69 -7.15 -3.50
CA PHE A 61 -2.94 -6.46 -3.81
C PHE A 61 -2.73 -4.96 -4.02
N GLU A 62 -1.89 -4.30 -3.24
CA GLU A 62 -1.54 -2.89 -3.44
C GLU A 62 -0.88 -2.67 -4.81
N ILE A 63 0.08 -3.51 -5.18
CA ILE A 63 0.74 -3.41 -6.49
C ILE A 63 -0.26 -3.64 -7.62
N VAL A 64 -1.14 -4.64 -7.51
CA VAL A 64 -2.21 -4.88 -8.51
C VAL A 64 -3.13 -3.67 -8.60
N ARG A 65 -3.57 -3.09 -7.48
CA ARG A 65 -4.41 -1.87 -7.48
C ARG A 65 -3.70 -0.71 -8.17
N TRP A 66 -2.41 -0.54 -7.93
CA TRP A 66 -1.61 0.52 -8.56
C TRP A 66 -1.45 0.30 -10.08
N VAL A 67 -1.12 -0.93 -10.52
CA VAL A 67 -0.95 -1.26 -11.95
C VAL A 67 -2.26 -1.11 -12.73
N PHE A 68 -3.37 -1.61 -12.16
CA PHE A 68 -4.70 -1.65 -12.77
C PHE A 68 -5.63 -0.53 -12.27
N THR A 69 -5.04 0.59 -11.84
CA THR A 69 -5.79 1.79 -11.47
C THR A 69 -6.60 2.35 -12.65
N ASP A 70 -7.69 3.07 -12.37
CA ASP A 70 -8.54 3.72 -13.38
C ASP A 70 -7.74 4.57 -14.38
N ARG A 71 -8.07 4.46 -15.67
CA ARG A 71 -7.39 5.20 -16.75
C ARG A 71 -7.36 6.71 -16.56
N GLN A 72 -8.35 7.30 -15.89
CA GLN A 72 -8.37 8.73 -15.58
C GLN A 72 -7.21 9.14 -14.66
N ARG A 73 -6.70 8.21 -13.86
CA ARG A 73 -5.59 8.42 -12.94
C ARG A 73 -4.23 8.08 -13.55
N ASP A 74 -4.19 7.57 -14.79
CA ASP A 74 -2.93 7.27 -15.48
C ASP A 74 -2.08 8.51 -15.73
N LEU A 75 -2.70 9.71 -15.76
CA LEU A 75 -1.99 10.97 -15.93
C LEU A 75 -1.45 11.54 -14.60
N GLN A 76 -1.78 10.93 -13.46
CA GLN A 76 -1.29 11.40 -12.17
C GLN A 76 0.21 11.12 -12.00
N PRO A 77 0.92 11.96 -11.22
CA PRO A 77 2.30 11.66 -10.82
C PRO A 77 2.39 10.27 -10.19
N PHE A 78 3.45 9.54 -10.49
CA PHE A 78 3.70 8.20 -9.95
C PHE A 78 2.60 7.14 -10.22
N SER A 79 1.67 7.41 -11.14
CA SER A 79 0.85 6.35 -11.71
C SER A 79 1.74 5.32 -12.41
N PHE A 80 1.26 4.09 -12.56
CA PHE A 80 1.99 3.04 -13.30
C PHE A 80 2.43 3.51 -14.69
N VAL A 81 1.52 4.14 -15.44
CA VAL A 81 1.77 4.68 -16.80
C VAL A 81 2.77 5.83 -16.77
N SER A 82 2.65 6.76 -15.83
CA SER A 82 3.60 7.86 -15.66
C SER A 82 5.00 7.33 -15.35
N CYS A 83 5.12 6.34 -14.47
CA CYS A 83 6.39 5.69 -14.17
C CYS A 83 7.01 5.04 -15.41
N MET A 84 6.24 4.27 -16.18
CA MET A 84 6.73 3.68 -17.43
C MET A 84 7.23 4.74 -18.40
N ARG A 85 6.46 5.81 -18.60
CA ARG A 85 6.81 6.90 -19.51
C ARG A 85 8.09 7.63 -19.09
N VAL A 86 8.22 7.99 -17.81
CA VAL A 86 9.40 8.70 -17.30
C VAL A 86 10.65 7.82 -17.45
N VAL A 87 10.55 6.56 -17.04
CA VAL A 87 11.68 5.63 -17.06
C VAL A 87 12.13 5.29 -18.49
N ALA A 88 11.18 5.10 -19.42
CA ALA A 88 11.49 4.74 -20.80
C ALA A 88 12.05 5.90 -21.64
N CYS A 89 11.75 7.15 -21.25
CA CYS A 89 12.11 8.34 -22.01
C CYS A 89 13.23 9.19 -21.37
N SER A 90 13.50 9.04 -20.07
CA SER A 90 14.53 9.82 -19.38
C SER A 90 15.91 9.20 -19.53
N PRO A 91 16.95 9.97 -19.91
CA PRO A 91 18.33 9.49 -19.89
C PRO A 91 18.86 9.21 -18.48
N LEU A 92 18.16 9.67 -17.44
CA LEU A 92 18.55 9.52 -16.03
C LEU A 92 18.05 8.22 -15.39
N SER A 93 17.24 7.42 -16.10
CA SER A 93 16.66 6.19 -15.53
C SER A 93 17.66 5.03 -15.40
N GLY A 94 18.87 5.18 -15.94
CA GLY A 94 19.89 4.13 -15.99
C GLY A 94 19.58 2.99 -16.97
N LEU A 95 18.43 3.03 -17.65
CA LEU A 95 18.07 2.12 -18.74
C LEU A 95 18.44 2.73 -20.10
N PRO A 96 18.65 1.91 -21.14
CA PRO A 96 18.70 2.40 -22.51
C PRO A 96 17.42 3.18 -22.83
N PHE A 97 17.53 4.18 -23.71
CA PHE A 97 16.35 4.89 -24.19
C PHE A 97 15.45 3.92 -24.97
N ILE A 98 14.26 3.64 -24.42
CA ILE A 98 13.27 2.73 -24.99
C ILE A 98 12.25 3.51 -25.84
N GLY A 99 11.95 4.76 -25.45
CA GLY A 99 10.96 5.59 -26.12
C GLY A 99 9.53 5.33 -25.62
N ARG A 100 8.52 5.56 -26.47
CA ARG A 100 7.12 5.34 -26.09
C ARG A 100 6.83 3.85 -25.93
N CYS A 101 6.48 3.45 -24.70
CA CYS A 101 6.05 2.11 -24.35
C CYS A 101 4.52 2.05 -24.22
N ASP A 102 3.89 0.97 -24.71
CA ASP A 102 2.47 0.74 -24.53
C ASP A 102 2.21 0.15 -23.14
N ALA A 103 1.54 0.92 -22.29
CA ALA A 103 1.22 0.48 -20.93
C ALA A 103 0.14 -0.61 -20.89
N GLU A 104 -0.75 -0.68 -21.89
CA GLU A 104 -1.78 -1.71 -21.94
C GLU A 104 -1.18 -3.07 -22.28
N GLU A 105 -0.19 -3.12 -23.18
CA GLU A 105 0.55 -4.36 -23.47
C GLU A 105 1.22 -4.92 -22.21
N VAL A 106 1.82 -4.06 -21.39
CA VAL A 106 2.45 -4.47 -20.13
C VAL A 106 1.41 -4.88 -19.09
N ARG A 107 0.27 -4.18 -19.00
CA ARG A 107 -0.86 -4.57 -18.13
C ARG A 107 -1.41 -5.94 -18.51
N ASP A 108 -1.59 -6.21 -19.80
CA ASP A 108 -2.06 -7.49 -20.31
C ASP A 108 -1.06 -8.60 -19.98
N TRP A 109 0.24 -8.35 -20.20
CA TRP A 109 1.28 -9.29 -19.80
C TRP A 109 1.24 -9.56 -18.29
N ILE A 110 1.13 -8.53 -17.44
CA ILE A 110 1.01 -8.71 -15.98
C ILE A 110 -0.26 -9.52 -15.67
N GLY A 111 -1.39 -9.17 -16.28
CA GLY A 111 -2.71 -9.77 -16.08
C GLY A 111 -2.72 -11.28 -16.36
N THR A 112 -2.11 -11.72 -17.46
CA THR A 112 -1.99 -13.15 -17.81
C THR A 112 -1.18 -13.95 -16.79
N HIS A 113 -0.28 -13.28 -16.04
CA HIS A 113 0.58 -13.92 -15.05
C HIS A 113 0.09 -13.79 -13.60
N LEU A 114 -0.88 -12.92 -13.31
CA LEU A 114 -1.38 -12.73 -11.94
C LEU A 114 -1.84 -14.04 -11.32
N ARG A 115 -2.63 -14.84 -12.04
CA ARG A 115 -3.18 -16.10 -11.51
C ARG A 115 -2.10 -17.03 -10.97
N ARG A 116 -1.08 -17.35 -11.79
CA ARG A 116 0.01 -18.24 -11.38
C ARG A 116 0.78 -17.71 -10.18
N TRP A 117 0.94 -16.39 -10.09
CA TRP A 117 1.69 -15.73 -9.03
C TRP A 117 0.93 -15.72 -7.70
N PHE A 118 -0.39 -15.51 -7.74
CA PHE A 118 -1.25 -15.64 -6.57
C PHE A 118 -1.37 -17.10 -6.13
N GLU A 119 -1.52 -18.05 -7.05
CA GLU A 119 -1.52 -19.49 -6.74
C GLU A 119 -0.22 -19.90 -6.00
N ALA A 120 0.93 -19.45 -6.48
CA ALA A 120 2.22 -19.72 -5.84
C ALA A 120 2.33 -19.15 -4.42
N SER A 121 1.85 -17.91 -4.18
CA SER A 121 1.83 -17.34 -2.83
C SER A 121 0.82 -18.02 -1.93
N LEU A 122 -0.35 -18.35 -2.45
CA LEU A 122 -1.43 -18.97 -1.71
C LEU A 122 -1.13 -20.41 -1.31
N ALA A 123 -0.19 -21.09 -1.97
CA ALA A 123 0.24 -22.45 -1.62
C ALA A 123 0.73 -22.57 -0.16
N ALA A 124 1.26 -21.50 0.43
CA ALA A 124 1.70 -21.48 1.83
C ALA A 124 0.55 -21.27 2.83
N TYR A 125 -0.66 -20.93 2.36
CA TYR A 125 -1.81 -20.60 3.21
C TYR A 125 -2.81 -21.78 3.35
N PRO A 126 -3.54 -21.85 4.48
CA PRO A 126 -4.62 -22.82 4.66
C PRO A 126 -5.67 -22.76 3.55
N GLU A 127 -6.29 -23.91 3.26
CA GLU A 127 -7.30 -24.06 2.19
C GLU A 127 -8.42 -23.01 2.26
N TRP A 128 -8.90 -22.70 3.47
CA TRP A 128 -9.98 -21.72 3.64
C TRP A 128 -9.56 -20.31 3.18
N VAL A 129 -8.30 -19.91 3.40
CA VAL A 129 -7.75 -18.63 2.92
C VAL A 129 -7.74 -18.65 1.40
N ARG A 130 -7.17 -19.70 0.80
CA ARG A 130 -7.07 -19.84 -0.66
C ARG A 130 -8.44 -19.72 -1.33
N ARG A 131 -9.42 -20.48 -0.83
CA ARG A 131 -10.80 -20.44 -1.33
C ARG A 131 -11.41 -19.04 -1.22
N THR A 132 -11.18 -18.35 -0.11
CA THR A 132 -11.72 -17.00 0.11
C THR A 132 -11.11 -15.99 -0.87
N VAL A 133 -9.80 -16.05 -1.08
CA VAL A 133 -9.10 -15.16 -2.02
C VAL A 133 -9.58 -15.39 -3.46
N PHE A 134 -9.74 -16.64 -3.89
CA PHE A 134 -10.23 -16.92 -5.25
C PHE A 134 -11.73 -16.62 -5.43
N ALA A 135 -12.54 -16.78 -4.39
CA ALA A 135 -13.97 -16.51 -4.46
C ALA A 135 -14.28 -15.01 -4.47
N ASN A 136 -13.55 -14.21 -3.68
CA ASN A 136 -13.78 -12.78 -3.59
C ASN A 136 -12.48 -11.99 -3.38
N PRO A 137 -11.67 -11.80 -4.44
CA PRO A 137 -10.38 -11.12 -4.34
C PRO A 137 -10.53 -9.63 -3.97
N GLY A 138 -11.57 -8.95 -4.46
CA GLY A 138 -11.80 -7.52 -4.18
C GLY A 138 -12.07 -7.26 -2.70
N TRP A 139 -12.95 -8.05 -2.09
CA TRP A 139 -13.23 -7.95 -0.65
C TRP A 139 -11.99 -8.24 0.21
N VAL A 140 -11.17 -9.24 -0.16
CA VAL A 140 -9.91 -9.51 0.54
C VAL A 140 -8.94 -8.34 0.39
N ALA A 141 -8.83 -7.76 -0.80
CA ALA A 141 -7.99 -6.60 -1.07
C ALA A 141 -8.39 -5.40 -0.19
N ASP A 142 -9.69 -5.15 -0.01
CA ASP A 142 -10.19 -4.08 0.85
C ASP A 142 -9.91 -4.34 2.34
N ARG A 143 -10.02 -5.60 2.78
CA ARG A 143 -9.65 -5.98 4.15
C ARG A 143 -8.16 -5.82 4.41
N LEU A 144 -7.32 -6.22 3.46
CA LEU A 144 -5.87 -6.09 3.57
C LEU A 144 -5.40 -4.63 3.47
N ALA A 145 -6.08 -3.80 2.70
CA ALA A 145 -5.82 -2.36 2.67
C ALA A 145 -6.13 -1.68 4.01
N ALA A 146 -7.18 -2.13 4.71
CA ALA A 146 -7.52 -1.62 6.04
C ALA A 146 -6.61 -2.18 7.15
N ASN A 147 -6.23 -3.45 7.06
CA ASN A 147 -5.31 -4.10 7.99
C ASN A 147 -4.43 -5.13 7.25
N PRO A 148 -3.14 -4.82 7.01
CA PRO A 148 -2.21 -5.73 6.34
C PRO A 148 -1.99 -7.06 7.06
N GLN A 149 -2.19 -7.09 8.39
CA GLN A 149 -2.04 -8.28 9.24
C GLN A 149 -3.33 -9.09 9.39
N TRP A 150 -4.43 -8.67 8.74
CA TRP A 150 -5.76 -9.25 8.94
C TRP A 150 -5.80 -10.77 8.74
N ILE A 151 -5.12 -11.31 7.73
CA ILE A 151 -5.09 -12.77 7.48
C ILE A 151 -4.41 -13.50 8.65
N ASN A 152 -3.31 -12.97 9.17
CA ASN A 152 -2.59 -13.58 10.30
C ASN A 152 -3.45 -13.57 11.56
N GLU A 153 -4.20 -12.50 11.80
CA GLU A 153 -5.18 -12.43 12.89
C GLU A 153 -6.32 -13.44 12.74
N GLN A 154 -6.86 -13.61 11.52
CA GLN A 154 -7.91 -14.60 11.27
C GLN A 154 -7.38 -16.03 11.46
N MET A 155 -6.16 -16.32 11.02
CA MET A 155 -5.53 -17.62 11.23
C MET A 155 -5.40 -17.92 12.73
N ARG A 156 -4.92 -16.96 13.53
CA ARG A 156 -4.82 -17.11 14.99
C ARG A 156 -6.18 -17.39 15.65
N ARG A 157 -7.23 -16.66 15.23
CA ARG A 157 -8.60 -16.87 15.75
C ARG A 157 -9.17 -18.24 15.40
N VAL A 158 -8.86 -18.76 14.21
CA VAL A 158 -9.30 -20.11 13.79
C VAL A 158 -8.53 -21.19 14.56
N GLU A 159 -7.24 -20.97 14.83
CA GLU A 159 -6.43 -21.85 15.68
C GLU A 159 -6.97 -21.88 17.12
N GLU A 160 -7.19 -20.70 17.73
CA GLU A 160 -7.78 -20.58 19.06
C GLU A 160 -9.18 -21.22 19.15
N ARG A 161 -10.02 -21.06 18.12
CA ARG A 161 -11.35 -21.69 18.08
C ARG A 161 -11.30 -23.19 17.80
N GLY A 162 -10.38 -23.64 16.96
CA GLY A 162 -10.18 -25.05 16.66
C GLY A 162 -9.70 -25.81 17.89
N ASP A 163 -8.79 -25.21 18.67
CA ASP A 163 -8.26 -25.77 19.91
C ASP A 163 -9.36 -25.94 20.98
N LEU A 164 -10.33 -25.01 21.02
CA LEU A 164 -11.50 -25.07 21.92
C LEU A 164 -12.47 -26.22 21.63
N PHE A 165 -12.46 -26.83 20.43
CA PHE A 165 -13.32 -27.98 20.09
C PHE A 165 -12.57 -29.33 20.10
N SER A 166 -11.26 -29.34 20.33
CA SER A 166 -10.46 -30.56 20.53
C SER A 166 -10.35 -31.00 22.00
N GLN A 167 -10.92 -30.25 22.95
CA GLN A 167 -10.95 -30.58 24.39
C GLN A 167 -12.34 -30.99 24.93
N ALA A 168 -13.28 -31.34 24.05
CA ALA A 168 -14.63 -31.80 24.45
C ALA A 168 -14.80 -33.32 24.33
#